data_AF-A0A246BP69-F1
#
_entry.id   AF-A0A246BP69-F1
#
_cell.length_a   1.000
_cell.length_b   1.000
_cell.length_c   1.000
_cell.angle_alpha   90.00
_cell.angle_beta   90.00
_cell.angle_gamma   90.00
#
_symmetry.space_group_name_H-M   'P 1'
#
loop_
_entity.id
_entity.type
_entity.pdbx_description
1 polymer ?
#
loop_
_entity_poly.entity_id
_entity_poly.type
_entity_poly.pdbx_seq_one_letter_code
_entity_poly.pdbx_strand_id
1 'polypeptide(L)'
;MSDPSSFPPPPTPLGQARRRRRSPWPTVLGVAALVGLTGFIAFGNLNRSLEYFVTPTEYQQQQAQLQGRAIRIGGLVRDVQYDPQSLNLRFTVSDGGASFPVQYQGAVSDLFKENQGVVVRGEFQGETFHASDLVVKHSEEYNVPKTQAELKDLLNTTE
;
A
#
# COMPACT_ATOMS: atom_id res chain seq x y z
N MET A 1 24.20 15.27 -100.45
CA MET A 1 23.69 16.45 -99.72
C MET A 1 22.82 15.96 -98.58
N SER A 2 23.30 16.07 -97.35
CA SER A 2 22.59 15.76 -96.10
C SER A 2 21.56 16.85 -95.78
N ASP A 3 20.31 16.44 -95.54
CA ASP A 3 19.17 17.31 -95.26
C ASP A 3 19.22 17.84 -93.80
N PRO A 4 19.29 19.17 -93.56
CA PRO A 4 19.60 19.74 -92.25
C PRO A 4 18.35 20.09 -91.42
N SER A 5 17.42 19.15 -91.20
CA SER A 5 16.20 19.47 -90.44
C SER A 5 15.57 18.33 -89.63
N SER A 6 16.38 17.51 -88.94
CA SER A 6 15.88 16.60 -87.90
C SER A 6 16.24 17.09 -86.50
N PHE A 7 15.45 18.01 -85.93
CA PHE A 7 15.51 18.28 -84.49
C PHE A 7 14.63 17.25 -83.76
N PRO A 8 15.15 16.50 -82.78
CA PRO A 8 14.32 15.62 -81.98
C PRO A 8 13.34 16.45 -81.13
N PRO A 9 12.12 15.95 -80.84
CA PRO A 9 11.17 16.64 -80.00
C PRO A 9 11.75 16.87 -78.58
N PRO A 10 11.38 17.96 -77.90
CA PRO A 10 11.88 18.22 -76.56
C PRO A 10 11.49 17.09 -75.58
N PRO A 11 12.34 16.77 -74.59
CA PRO A 11 12.03 15.74 -73.62
C PRO A 11 10.76 16.11 -72.84
N THR A 12 9.88 15.12 -72.68
CA THR A 12 8.64 15.26 -71.90
C THR A 12 8.98 15.64 -70.46
N PRO A 13 8.34 16.66 -69.86
CA PRO A 13 8.59 17.00 -68.47
C PRO A 13 8.25 15.80 -67.58
N LEU A 14 9.19 15.41 -66.72
CA LEU A 14 8.96 14.35 -65.73
C LEU A 14 7.82 14.80 -64.79
N GLY A 15 6.80 13.95 -64.65
CA GLY A 15 5.65 14.21 -63.79
C GLY A 15 6.12 14.51 -62.37
N GLN A 16 5.60 15.60 -61.79
CA GLN A 16 5.96 16.03 -60.44
C GLN A 16 5.71 14.89 -59.44
N ALA A 17 6.73 14.55 -58.64
CA ALA A 17 6.61 13.55 -57.60
C ALA A 17 5.49 13.96 -56.63
N ARG A 18 4.39 13.21 -56.63
CA ARG A 18 3.21 13.48 -55.81
C ARG A 18 3.61 13.36 -54.35
N ARG A 19 3.89 14.50 -53.70
CA ARG A 19 4.19 14.58 -52.27
C ARG A 19 3.05 13.89 -51.52
N ARG A 20 3.30 12.68 -51.01
CA ARG A 20 2.31 11.87 -50.30
C ARG A 20 1.89 12.67 -49.08
N ARG A 21 0.74 13.34 -49.13
CA ARG A 21 0.16 14.07 -48.00
C ARG A 21 -0.03 13.06 -46.87
N ARG A 22 0.90 13.03 -45.91
CA ARG A 22 0.76 12.23 -44.70
C ARG A 22 -0.41 12.83 -43.93
N SER A 23 -1.50 12.09 -43.87
CA SER A 23 -2.67 12.49 -43.11
C SER A 23 -2.29 12.58 -41.62
N PRO A 24 -2.73 13.59 -40.85
CA PRO A 24 -2.38 13.74 -39.44
C PRO A 24 -3.12 12.74 -38.52
N TRP A 25 -4.12 12.03 -39.06
CA TRP A 25 -4.96 11.06 -38.35
C TRP A 25 -4.23 10.03 -37.47
N PRO A 26 -3.17 9.33 -37.91
CA PRO A 26 -2.44 8.40 -37.04
C PRO A 26 -1.76 9.10 -35.85
N THR A 27 -1.25 10.33 -36.03
CA THR A 27 -0.67 11.11 -34.94
C THR A 27 -1.74 11.53 -33.94
N VAL A 28 -2.88 12.01 -34.42
CA VAL A 28 -4.02 12.41 -33.57
C VAL A 28 -4.55 11.21 -32.77
N LEU A 29 -4.73 10.05 -33.42
CA LEU A 29 -5.15 8.82 -32.75
C LEU A 29 -4.13 8.35 -31.70
N GLY A 30 -2.84 8.44 -32.01
CA GLY A 30 -1.78 8.09 -31.07
C GLY A 30 -1.78 8.97 -29.83
N VAL A 31 -1.93 10.29 -30.00
CA VAL A 31 -2.03 11.24 -28.88
C VAL A 31 -3.31 11.01 -28.06
N ALA A 32 -4.45 10.80 -28.73
CA ALA A 32 -5.71 10.52 -28.05
C ALA A 32 -5.66 9.23 -27.22
N ALA A 33 -5.05 8.17 -27.76
CA ALA A 33 -4.84 6.92 -27.03
C ALA A 33 -3.92 7.11 -25.81
N LEU A 34 -2.85 7.90 -25.94
CA LEU A 34 -1.95 8.20 -24.84
C LEU A 34 -2.68 8.95 -23.71
N VAL A 35 -3.41 10.02 -24.04
CA VAL A 35 -4.18 10.80 -23.07
C VAL A 35 -5.26 9.94 -22.41
N GLY A 36 -5.96 9.11 -23.19
CA GLY A 36 -6.96 8.17 -22.67
C GLY A 36 -6.37 7.17 -21.68
N LEU A 37 -5.20 6.60 -21.99
CA LEU A 37 -4.49 5.68 -21.10
C LEU A 37 -4.03 6.37 -19.81
N THR A 38 -3.46 7.57 -19.92
CA THR A 38 -3.05 8.36 -18.75
C THR A 38 -4.24 8.69 -17.84
N GLY A 39 -5.36 9.11 -18.42
CA GLY A 39 -6.61 9.33 -17.68
C GLY A 39 -7.09 8.04 -17.00
N PHE A 40 -7.12 6.93 -17.74
CA PHE A 40 -7.53 5.64 -17.19
C PHE A 40 -6.67 5.21 -15.99
N ILE A 41 -5.36 5.39 -16.04
CA ILE A 41 -4.46 5.06 -14.92
C ILE A 41 -4.66 6.03 -13.75
N ALA A 42 -4.75 7.33 -14.04
CA ALA A 42 -4.92 8.37 -13.02
C ALA A 42 -6.25 8.25 -12.25
N PHE A 43 -7.33 7.81 -12.89
CA PHE A 43 -8.64 7.64 -12.26
C PHE A 43 -8.93 6.20 -11.81
N GLY A 44 -8.29 5.20 -12.41
CA GLY A 44 -8.67 3.79 -12.23
C GLY A 44 -8.19 3.13 -10.94
N ASN A 45 -7.13 3.65 -10.28
CA ASN A 45 -6.40 2.90 -9.26
C ASN A 45 -6.07 3.62 -7.94
N LEU A 46 -6.50 4.86 -7.72
CA LEU A 46 -6.15 5.57 -6.47
C LEU A 46 -6.75 4.92 -5.20
N ASN A 47 -7.85 4.17 -5.32
CA ASN A 47 -8.64 3.72 -4.16
C ASN A 47 -8.24 2.35 -3.58
N ARG A 48 -7.28 1.62 -4.17
CA ARG A 48 -7.05 0.19 -3.82
C ARG A 48 -5.97 -0.07 -2.77
N SER A 49 -5.24 0.94 -2.32
CA SER A 49 -4.13 0.76 -1.35
C SER A 49 -4.10 1.81 -0.24
N LEU A 50 -5.23 2.43 0.06
CA LEU A 50 -5.34 3.24 1.26
C LEU A 50 -5.61 2.30 2.43
N GLU A 51 -4.57 2.06 3.21
CA GLU A 51 -4.68 1.33 4.46
C GLU A 51 -5.27 2.29 5.51
N TYR A 52 -6.60 2.27 5.61
CA TYR A 52 -7.35 3.17 6.49
C TYR A 52 -7.00 2.90 7.95
N PHE A 53 -6.44 3.90 8.62
CA PHE A 53 -6.21 3.89 10.06
C PHE A 53 -7.38 4.59 10.74
N VAL A 54 -8.04 3.90 11.67
CA VAL A 54 -9.20 4.41 12.41
C VAL A 54 -9.14 4.02 13.88
N THR A 55 -9.75 4.82 14.75
CA THR A 55 -9.99 4.39 16.13
C THR A 55 -11.29 3.57 16.23
N PRO A 56 -11.52 2.83 17.33
CA PRO A 56 -12.80 2.21 17.62
C PRO A 56 -13.99 3.17 17.45
N THR A 57 -13.92 4.36 18.04
CA THR A 57 -15.04 5.32 17.98
C THR A 57 -15.32 5.77 16.54
N GLU A 58 -14.28 6.02 15.75
CA GLU A 58 -14.41 6.39 14.34
C GLU A 58 -15.00 5.25 13.49
N TYR A 59 -14.54 4.01 13.73
CA TYR A 59 -15.09 2.84 13.04
C TYR A 59 -16.59 2.68 13.32
N GLN A 60 -17.03 2.85 14.57
CA GLN A 60 -18.44 2.77 14.92
C GLN A 60 -19.29 3.82 14.17
N GLN A 61 -18.75 5.03 13.97
CA GLN A 61 -19.43 6.10 13.23
C GLN A 61 -19.47 5.85 11.72
N GLN A 62 -18.46 5.17 11.16
CA GLN A 62 -18.28 4.94 9.72
C GLN A 62 -18.49 3.47 9.32
N GLN A 63 -19.15 2.69 10.17
CA GLN A 63 -19.23 1.24 10.07
C GLN A 63 -19.72 0.77 8.68
N ALA A 64 -20.78 1.41 8.15
CA ALA A 64 -21.35 1.06 6.85
C ALA A 64 -20.39 1.24 5.65
N GLN A 65 -19.37 2.09 5.77
CA GLN A 65 -18.40 2.36 4.69
C GLN A 65 -17.15 1.48 4.79
N LEU A 66 -16.82 1.05 6.01
CA LEU A 66 -15.60 0.31 6.34
C LEU A 66 -15.81 -1.20 6.49
N GLN A 67 -17.07 -1.66 6.63
CA GLN A 67 -17.40 -3.09 6.66
C GLN A 67 -16.85 -3.85 5.45
N GLY A 68 -16.28 -5.03 5.71
CA GLY A 68 -15.72 -5.91 4.67
C GLY A 68 -14.43 -5.40 4.01
N ARG A 69 -13.78 -4.37 4.58
CA ARG A 69 -12.48 -3.88 4.12
C ARG A 69 -11.39 -4.19 5.14
N ALA A 70 -10.18 -4.39 4.63
CA ALA A 70 -8.99 -4.43 5.46
C ALA A 70 -8.69 -3.02 6.00
N ILE A 71 -8.71 -2.86 7.32
CA ILE A 71 -8.45 -1.61 8.04
C ILE A 71 -7.40 -1.83 9.13
N ARG A 72 -6.81 -0.73 9.58
CA ARG A 72 -5.96 -0.69 10.78
C ARG A 72 -6.72 0.00 11.90
N ILE A 73 -6.87 -0.68 13.02
CA ILE A 73 -7.50 -0.14 14.22
C ILE A 73 -6.44 0.12 15.27
N GLY A 74 -6.35 1.38 15.72
CA GLY A 74 -5.46 1.80 16.79
C GLY A 74 -6.21 2.03 18.09
N GLY A 75 -5.64 1.59 19.22
CA GLY A 75 -6.21 1.84 20.54
C GLY A 75 -5.41 1.24 21.68
N LEU A 76 -6.02 1.15 22.84
CA LEU A 76 -5.49 0.54 24.05
C LEU A 76 -6.01 -0.88 24.19
N VAL A 77 -5.13 -1.78 24.61
CA VAL A 77 -5.45 -3.18 24.89
C VAL A 77 -6.19 -3.31 26.23
N ARG A 78 -7.26 -4.11 26.25
CA ARG A 78 -8.07 -4.49 27.41
C ARG A 78 -8.39 -5.97 27.36
N ASP A 79 -8.67 -6.58 28.52
CA ASP A 79 -9.21 -7.95 28.66
C ASP A 79 -8.44 -9.01 27.86
N VAL A 80 -7.13 -9.12 28.10
CA VAL A 80 -6.25 -10.00 27.30
C VAL A 80 -6.38 -11.46 27.73
N GLN A 81 -6.60 -12.34 26.76
CA GLN A 81 -6.60 -13.79 26.92
C GLN A 81 -5.74 -14.41 25.82
N TYR A 82 -4.66 -15.07 26.20
CA TYR A 82 -3.75 -15.74 25.28
C TYR A 82 -3.63 -17.22 25.62
N ASP A 83 -3.86 -18.09 24.64
CA ASP A 83 -3.60 -19.52 24.75
C ASP A 83 -2.33 -19.88 23.95
N PRO A 84 -1.22 -20.22 24.62
CA PRO A 84 0.04 -20.55 23.95
C PRO A 84 0.01 -21.91 23.23
N GLN A 85 -0.94 -22.80 23.53
CA GLN A 85 -1.05 -24.09 22.85
C GLN A 85 -1.72 -23.93 21.48
N SER A 86 -2.79 -23.15 21.42
CA SER A 86 -3.50 -22.88 20.17
C SER A 86 -2.96 -21.65 19.44
N LEU A 87 -2.11 -20.82 20.06
CA LEU A 87 -1.68 -19.49 19.57
C LEU A 87 -2.85 -18.53 19.33
N ASN A 88 -3.96 -18.72 20.04
CA ASN A 88 -5.14 -17.87 19.96
C ASN A 88 -5.01 -16.72 20.95
N LEU A 89 -5.00 -15.49 20.45
CA LEU A 89 -5.03 -14.27 21.24
C LEU A 89 -6.40 -13.60 21.08
N ARG A 90 -7.08 -13.35 22.19
CA ARG A 90 -8.31 -12.56 22.26
C ARG A 90 -8.09 -11.39 23.19
N PHE A 91 -8.51 -10.22 22.75
CA PHE A 91 -8.44 -9.02 23.58
C PHE A 91 -9.42 -7.99 23.06
N THR A 92 -9.66 -6.95 23.83
CA THR A 92 -10.50 -5.82 23.44
C THR A 92 -9.60 -4.63 23.09
N VAL A 93 -9.86 -3.96 21.98
CA VAL A 93 -9.22 -2.69 21.63
C VAL A 93 -10.17 -1.53 21.91
N SER A 94 -9.71 -0.51 22.63
CA SER A 94 -10.53 0.63 23.06
C SER A 94 -9.77 1.94 22.95
N ASP A 95 -10.45 3.01 22.56
CA ASP A 95 -9.94 4.39 22.63
C ASP A 95 -10.50 5.18 23.83
N GLY A 96 -11.27 4.51 24.70
CA GLY A 96 -12.00 5.12 25.81
C GLY A 96 -13.42 5.57 25.45
N GLY A 97 -13.78 5.62 24.17
CA GLY A 97 -15.15 5.87 23.70
C GLY A 97 -15.87 4.58 23.31
N ALA A 98 -15.29 3.86 22.34
CA ALA A 98 -15.80 2.58 21.87
C ALA A 98 -14.80 1.45 22.13
N SER A 99 -15.29 0.22 22.14
CA SER A 99 -14.47 -0.97 22.38
C SER A 99 -14.92 -2.11 21.49
N PHE A 100 -13.96 -2.83 20.89
CA PHE A 100 -14.26 -3.98 20.02
C PHE A 100 -13.43 -5.21 20.40
N PRO A 101 -14.04 -6.41 20.37
CA PRO A 101 -13.31 -7.66 20.53
C PRO A 101 -12.45 -7.92 19.28
N VAL A 102 -11.20 -8.27 19.53
CA VAL A 102 -10.20 -8.63 18.53
C VAL A 102 -9.79 -10.09 18.73
N GLN A 103 -9.74 -10.85 17.64
CA GLN A 103 -9.16 -12.19 17.60
C GLN A 103 -7.94 -12.18 16.68
N TYR A 104 -6.84 -12.71 17.18
CA TYR A 104 -5.59 -12.86 16.46
C TYR A 104 -5.07 -14.29 16.63
N GLN A 105 -4.51 -14.85 15.56
CA GLN A 105 -4.02 -16.22 15.52
C GLN A 105 -2.54 -16.20 15.12
N GLY A 106 -1.65 -16.35 16.09
CA GLY A 106 -0.21 -16.26 15.86
C GLY A 106 0.60 -16.08 17.13
N ALA A 107 1.92 -16.13 17.00
CA ALA A 107 2.81 -15.87 18.12
C ALA A 107 2.72 -14.39 18.54
N VAL A 108 2.66 -14.16 19.85
CA VAL A 108 2.61 -12.83 20.47
C VAL A 108 3.80 -12.71 21.40
N SER A 109 4.48 -11.56 21.38
CA SER A 109 5.62 -11.34 22.30
C SER A 109 5.13 -11.08 23.73
N ASP A 110 6.01 -11.30 24.70
CA ASP A 110 5.73 -11.03 26.12
C ASP A 110 5.51 -9.52 26.42
N LEU A 111 5.72 -8.65 25.42
CA LEU A 111 5.49 -7.21 25.53
C LEU A 111 4.02 -6.83 25.33
N PHE A 112 3.19 -7.76 24.83
CA PHE A 112 1.77 -7.52 24.67
C PHE A 112 1.06 -7.60 26.02
N LYS A 113 0.67 -6.43 26.56
CA LYS A 113 0.06 -6.30 27.88
C LYS A 113 -1.14 -5.37 27.83
N GLU A 114 -2.02 -5.51 28.81
CA GLU A 114 -3.13 -4.58 29.02
C GLU A 114 -2.64 -3.14 29.22
N ASN A 115 -3.49 -2.19 28.84
CA ASN A 115 -3.22 -0.75 28.88
C ASN A 115 -2.07 -0.26 27.98
N GLN A 116 -1.51 -1.13 27.13
CA GLN A 116 -0.56 -0.72 26.11
C GLN A 116 -1.27 -0.28 24.83
N GLY A 117 -0.64 0.64 24.10
CA GLY A 117 -1.08 1.04 22.78
C GLY A 117 -0.78 -0.05 21.75
N VAL A 118 -1.78 -0.44 20.97
CA VAL A 118 -1.69 -1.42 19.90
C VAL A 118 -2.27 -0.87 18.60
N VAL A 119 -1.70 -1.29 17.48
CA VAL A 119 -2.31 -1.17 16.16
C VAL A 119 -2.51 -2.57 15.61
N VAL A 120 -3.75 -2.90 15.28
CA VAL A 120 -4.10 -4.17 14.63
C VAL A 120 -4.57 -3.94 13.22
N ARG A 121 -4.15 -4.81 12.31
CA ARG A 121 -4.59 -4.82 10.91
C ARG A 121 -5.45 -6.05 10.68
N GLY A 122 -6.56 -5.88 9.98
CA GLY A 122 -7.52 -6.95 9.77
C GLY A 122 -8.84 -6.46 9.21
N GLU A 123 -9.88 -7.25 9.41
CA GLU A 123 -11.23 -6.97 8.93
C GLU A 123 -12.27 -7.34 10.00
N PHE A 124 -13.42 -6.67 9.97
CA PHE A 124 -14.54 -7.05 10.82
C PHE A 124 -15.36 -8.17 10.19
N GLN A 125 -15.61 -9.23 10.96
CA GLN A 125 -16.55 -10.29 10.64
C GLN A 125 -17.64 -10.29 11.71
N GLY A 126 -18.80 -9.72 11.36
CA GLY A 126 -19.84 -9.43 12.35
C GLY A 126 -19.38 -8.35 13.35
N GLU A 127 -19.38 -8.70 14.63
CA GLU A 127 -18.96 -7.79 15.72
C GLU A 127 -17.50 -7.99 16.16
N THR A 128 -16.82 -9.02 15.64
CA THR A 128 -15.44 -9.34 16.00
C THR A 128 -14.47 -8.87 14.91
N PHE A 129 -13.38 -8.24 15.34
CA PHE A 129 -12.28 -7.89 14.46
C PHE A 129 -11.29 -9.05 14.35
N HIS A 130 -11.15 -9.60 13.14
CA HIS A 130 -10.18 -10.65 12.86
C HIS A 130 -8.87 -9.98 12.40
N ALA A 131 -7.88 -9.99 13.28
CA ALA A 131 -6.58 -9.42 13.02
C ALA A 131 -5.67 -10.40 12.28
N SER A 132 -5.04 -9.92 11.20
CA SER A 132 -3.99 -10.61 10.45
C SER A 132 -2.59 -10.23 10.92
N ASP A 133 -2.40 -8.96 11.31
CA ASP A 133 -1.14 -8.45 11.83
C ASP A 133 -1.38 -7.64 13.10
N LEU A 134 -0.44 -7.72 14.04
CA LEU A 134 -0.48 -7.00 15.30
C LEU A 134 0.85 -6.28 15.52
N VAL A 135 0.77 -4.97 15.75
CA VAL A 135 1.92 -4.11 16.04
C VAL A 135 1.72 -3.48 17.40
N VAL A 136 2.53 -3.91 18.36
CA VAL A 136 2.70 -3.24 19.66
C VAL A 136 4.01 -2.47 19.66
N LYS A 137 4.06 -1.38 20.42
CA LYS A 137 5.33 -0.72 20.68
C LYS A 137 6.30 -1.72 21.31
N HIS A 138 7.46 -1.90 20.69
CA HIS A 138 8.58 -2.61 21.31
C HIS A 138 9.05 -1.77 22.51
N SER A 139 9.07 -2.36 23.71
CA SER A 139 9.72 -1.75 24.87
C SER A 139 11.23 -1.86 24.69
N GLU A 140 11.86 -0.84 24.13
CA GLU A 140 13.29 -0.65 24.28
C GLU A 140 13.55 -0.02 25.66
N GLU A 141 13.51 -0.83 26.72
CA GLU A 141 14.21 -0.45 27.94
C GLU A 141 15.69 -0.79 27.74
N TYR A 142 16.40 0.11 27.04
CA TYR A 142 17.83 -0.01 26.81
C TYR A 142 18.57 0.32 28.12
N ASN A 143 18.90 -0.73 28.88
CA ASN A 143 19.65 -0.59 30.11
C ASN A 143 21.15 -0.60 29.78
N VAL A 144 21.75 0.59 29.67
CA VAL A 144 23.22 0.71 29.57
C VAL A 144 23.86 0.48 30.93
N PRO A 145 24.90 -0.37 31.02
CA PRO A 145 25.71 -0.47 32.23
C PRO A 145 26.21 0.93 32.60
N LYS A 146 25.85 1.41 33.79
CA LYS A 146 26.16 2.81 34.19
C LYS A 146 27.60 2.94 34.67
N THR A 147 28.29 1.81 34.91
CA THR A 147 29.62 1.78 35.49
C THR A 147 30.55 0.82 34.76
N GLN A 148 31.85 1.15 34.76
CA GLN A 148 32.89 0.26 34.22
C GLN A 148 33.01 -1.06 34.99
N ALA A 149 32.50 -1.13 36.22
CA ALA A 149 32.49 -2.34 37.03
C ALA A 149 31.50 -3.37 36.47
N GLU A 150 30.27 -2.96 36.16
CA GLU A 150 29.27 -3.83 35.50
C GLU A 150 29.72 -4.28 34.11
N LEU A 151 30.37 -3.40 33.34
CA LEU A 151 30.95 -3.75 32.04
C LEU A 151 32.04 -4.83 32.15
N LYS A 152 32.91 -4.77 33.16
CA LYS A 152 33.96 -5.76 33.38
C LYS A 152 33.40 -7.11 33.83
N ASP A 153 32.34 -7.11 34.64
CA ASP A 153 31.69 -8.32 35.15
C ASP A 153 30.97 -9.10 34.02
N LEU A 154 30.33 -8.36 33.11
CA LEU A 154 29.70 -8.93 31.92
C LEU A 154 30.71 -9.55 30.94
N LEU A 155 31.90 -8.96 30.82
CA LEU A 155 32.96 -9.48 29.94
C LEU A 155 33.66 -10.73 30.51
N ASN A 156 33.72 -10.86 31.84
CA ASN A 156 34.36 -11.99 32.51
C ASN A 156 33.46 -13.24 32.67
N THR A 157 32.16 -13.13 32.37
CA THR A 157 31.19 -14.24 32.50
C THR A 157 31.06 -15.09 31.23
N THR A 158 31.83 -14.77 30.17
CA THR A 158 31.74 -15.47 28.87
C THR A 158 32.85 -16.53 28.67
N GLU A 159 33.57 -16.92 29.73
CA GLU A 159 34.49 -18.07 29.71
C GLU A 159 33.99 -19.23 30.58
#